data_AF-A0A812X8V8-F1
#
_entry.id   AF-A0A812X8V8-F1
#
_cell.length_a   1.000
_cell.length_b   1.000
_cell.length_c   1.000
_cell.angle_alpha   90.00
_cell.angle_beta   90.00
_cell.angle_gamma   90.00
#
_symmetry.space_group_name_H-M   'P 1'
#
loop_
_entity.id
_entity.type
_entity.pdbx_description
1 polymer ?
#
loop_
_entity_poly.entity_id
_entity_poly.type
_entity_poly.pdbx_seq_one_letter_code
_entity_poly.pdbx_strand_id
1 'polypeptide(L)'
;MDTPGLNESYERDLPNMIEVVKSAHRLDRVHAVILVMKVDSRMDQTYKDTVLYYQKLLTPKVFNANLIIVLSGYKPRDMKYRIKPQLPQQIFDQSAADVKKLLGLSKDPMVHGLNSMPETEEDLDESSRARNRILRSAAANLAPPRLRGFKVPRHMLQRGCT
;
A
#
# COMPACT_ATOMS: atom_id res chain seq x y z
N MET A 1 1.71 6.95 -4.33
CA MET A 1 0.63 7.40 -5.24
C MET A 1 -0.64 6.80 -4.69
N ASP A 2 -1.65 7.62 -4.45
CA ASP A 2 -3.00 7.10 -4.19
C ASP A 2 -3.68 6.84 -5.55
N THR A 3 -4.58 5.87 -5.63
CA THR A 3 -5.25 5.49 -6.88
C THR A 3 -6.74 5.37 -6.63
N PRO A 4 -7.59 5.97 -7.49
CA PRO A 4 -9.03 5.96 -7.28
C PRO A 4 -9.58 4.56 -7.53
N GLY A 5 -10.71 4.27 -6.89
CA GLY A 5 -11.50 3.07 -7.19
C GLY A 5 -12.14 3.17 -8.57
N LEU A 6 -12.37 2.03 -9.24
CA LEU A 6 -13.05 2.02 -10.54
C LEU A 6 -14.54 2.41 -10.48
N ASN A 7 -15.09 2.58 -9.28
CA ASN A 7 -16.47 2.95 -8.99
C ASN A 7 -16.67 4.46 -8.77
N GLU A 8 -15.59 5.24 -8.71
CA GLU A 8 -15.71 6.67 -8.50
C GLU A 8 -15.95 7.38 -9.84
N SER A 9 -16.93 8.29 -9.87
CA SER A 9 -17.34 9.08 -11.04
C SER A 9 -16.34 10.18 -11.40
N TYR A 10 -15.04 9.88 -11.32
CA TYR A 10 -13.96 10.76 -11.76
C TYR A 10 -13.60 10.46 -13.21
N GLU A 11 -14.55 10.64 -14.14
CA GLU A 11 -14.38 10.34 -15.57
C GLU A 11 -13.17 11.05 -16.21
N ARG A 12 -12.73 12.19 -15.65
CA ARG A 12 -11.56 12.94 -16.16
C ARG A 12 -10.24 12.62 -15.44
N ASP A 13 -10.26 12.23 -14.17
CA ASP A 13 -9.03 12.03 -13.39
C ASP A 13 -8.53 10.58 -13.43
N LEU A 14 -9.45 9.61 -13.58
CA LEU A 14 -9.09 8.20 -13.67
C LEU A 14 -8.12 7.90 -14.82
N PRO A 15 -8.32 8.39 -16.07
CA PRO A 15 -7.36 8.17 -17.17
C PRO A 15 -5.98 8.77 -16.87
N ASN A 16 -5.94 9.98 -16.32
CA ASN A 16 -4.68 10.65 -15.97
C ASN A 16 -3.92 9.88 -14.90
N MET A 17 -4.61 9.41 -13.86
CA MET A 17 -4.00 8.61 -12.80
C MET A 17 -3.51 7.25 -13.29
N ILE A 18 -4.27 6.59 -14.18
CA ILE A 18 -3.83 5.37 -14.86
C ILE A 18 -2.54 5.62 -15.64
N GLU A 19 -2.43 6.72 -16.39
CA GLU A 19 -1.22 7.07 -17.13
C GLU A 19 -0.02 7.37 -16.21
N VAL A 20 -0.25 8.02 -15.07
CA VAL A 20 0.79 8.22 -14.04
C VAL A 20 1.29 6.88 -13.50
N VAL A 21 0.38 5.95 -13.18
CA VAL A 21 0.73 4.60 -12.68
C VAL A 21 1.48 3.81 -13.75
N LYS A 22 1.02 3.82 -15.00
CA LYS A 22 1.72 3.19 -16.14
C LYS A 22 3.12 3.77 -16.33
N SER A 23 3.25 5.09 -16.26
CA SER A 23 4.54 5.78 -16.43
C SER A 23 5.51 5.40 -15.31
N ALA A 24 5.05 5.42 -14.06
CA ALA A 24 5.85 4.97 -12.92
C ALA A 24 6.28 3.50 -13.05
N HIS A 25 5.39 2.63 -13.55
CA HIS A 25 5.72 1.23 -13.80
C HIS A 25 6.78 1.07 -14.90
N ARG A 26 6.62 1.74 -16.05
CA ARG A 26 7.60 1.73 -17.16
C ARG A 26 8.97 2.24 -16.76
N LEU A 27 9.04 3.11 -15.75
CA LEU A 27 10.28 3.66 -15.21
C LEU A 27 10.87 2.83 -14.05
N ASP A 28 10.32 1.65 -13.76
CA ASP A 28 10.69 0.78 -12.63
C ASP A 28 10.66 1.52 -11.28
N ARG A 29 9.69 2.43 -11.08
CA ARG A 29 9.54 3.24 -9.86
C ARG A 29 8.48 2.74 -8.89
N VAL A 30 7.80 1.64 -9.22
CA VAL A 30 6.84 0.99 -8.33
C VAL A 30 7.55 -0.11 -7.55
N HIS A 31 7.73 0.11 -6.24
CA HIS A 31 8.52 -0.76 -5.36
C HIS A 31 7.66 -1.56 -4.37
N ALA A 32 6.43 -1.11 -4.16
CA ALA A 32 5.44 -1.76 -3.32
C ALA A 32 4.04 -1.41 -3.82
N VAL A 33 3.11 -2.34 -3.62
CA VAL A 33 1.67 -2.11 -3.76
C VAL A 33 1.06 -2.21 -2.37
N ILE A 34 0.29 -1.20 -1.97
CA ILE A 34 -0.42 -1.19 -0.68
C ILE A 34 -1.91 -1.30 -0.98
N LEU A 35 -2.52 -2.39 -0.54
CA LEU A 35 -3.94 -2.65 -0.64
C LEU A 35 -4.62 -2.25 0.66
N VAL A 36 -5.42 -1.18 0.64
CA VAL A 36 -6.12 -0.68 1.84
C VAL A 36 -7.56 -1.18 1.85
N MET A 37 -7.94 -1.89 2.92
CA MET A 37 -9.26 -2.50 3.11
C MET A 37 -9.82 -2.13 4.48
N LYS A 38 -11.13 -2.11 4.69
CA LYS A 38 -11.68 -2.01 6.06
C LYS A 38 -11.60 -3.38 6.73
N VAL A 39 -11.20 -3.42 8.00
CA VAL A 39 -10.98 -4.68 8.74
C VAL A 39 -12.19 -5.62 8.76
N ASP A 40 -13.41 -5.07 8.78
CA ASP A 40 -14.65 -5.85 8.79
C ASP A 40 -15.32 -5.96 7.41
N SER A 41 -14.68 -5.46 6.34
CA SER A 41 -15.23 -5.51 4.98
C SER A 41 -14.77 -6.77 4.23
N ARG A 42 -15.66 -7.29 3.40
CA ARG A 42 -15.30 -8.31 2.40
C ARG A 42 -14.99 -7.64 1.08
N MET A 43 -14.11 -8.25 0.29
CA MET A 43 -13.92 -7.84 -1.12
C MET A 43 -15.19 -8.18 -1.91
N ASP A 44 -15.95 -7.16 -2.28
CA ASP A 44 -17.01 -7.29 -3.26
C ASP A 44 -16.42 -7.50 -4.67
N GLN A 45 -17.29 -7.72 -5.66
CA GLN A 45 -16.84 -8.00 -7.02
C GLN A 45 -16.12 -6.79 -7.64
N THR A 46 -16.63 -5.58 -7.42
CA THR A 46 -16.04 -4.35 -7.93
C THR A 46 -14.62 -4.12 -7.41
N TYR A 47 -14.39 -4.39 -6.13
CA TYR A 47 -13.08 -4.34 -5.51
C TYR A 47 -12.14 -5.37 -6.14
N LYS A 48 -12.59 -6.61 -6.30
CA LYS A 48 -11.81 -7.67 -6.96
C LYS A 48 -11.40 -7.28 -8.37
N ASP A 49 -12.33 -6.76 -9.15
CA ASP A 49 -12.09 -6.33 -10.54
C ASP A 49 -11.07 -5.18 -10.58
N THR A 50 -11.16 -4.24 -9.63
CA THR A 50 -10.18 -3.14 -9.48
C THR A 50 -8.78 -3.66 -9.20
N VAL A 51 -8.63 -4.58 -8.24
CA VAL A 51 -7.30 -5.13 -7.90
C VAL A 51 -6.72 -5.94 -9.07
N LEU A 52 -7.55 -6.75 -9.74
CA LEU A 52 -7.14 -7.51 -10.92
C LEU A 52 -6.76 -6.60 -12.10
N TYR A 53 -7.46 -5.48 -12.28
CA TYR A 53 -7.12 -4.47 -13.27
C TYR A 53 -5.71 -3.90 -13.02
N TYR A 54 -5.42 -3.46 -11.80
CA TYR A 54 -4.09 -2.93 -11.46
C TYR A 54 -3.00 -4.01 -11.53
N GLN A 55 -3.32 -5.28 -11.23
CA GLN A 55 -2.37 -6.38 -11.44
C GLN A 55 -2.02 -6.58 -12.90
N LYS A 56 -2.99 -6.50 -13.81
CA LYS A 56 -2.72 -6.55 -15.26
C LYS A 56 -1.88 -5.35 -15.69
N LEU A 57 -2.17 -4.17 -15.15
CA LEU A 57 -1.48 -2.93 -15.47
C LEU A 57 0.00 -2.92 -15.04
N LEU A 58 0.29 -3.39 -13.83
CA LEU A 58 1.61 -3.39 -13.20
C LEU A 58 2.36 -4.72 -13.37
N THR A 59 1.74 -5.71 -14.00
CA THR A 59 2.14 -7.12 -14.08
C THR A 59 2.08 -7.88 -12.74
N PRO A 60 1.82 -9.20 -12.77
CA PRO A 60 1.85 -10.05 -11.57
C PRO A 60 3.19 -10.05 -10.83
N LYS A 61 4.29 -9.73 -11.51
CA LYS A 61 5.64 -9.68 -10.92
C LYS A 61 5.73 -8.60 -9.84
N VAL A 62 5.15 -7.41 -10.07
CA VAL A 62 5.18 -6.30 -9.11
C VAL A 62 4.41 -6.65 -7.84
N PHE A 63 3.23 -7.28 -7.99
CA PHE A 63 2.41 -7.72 -6.86
C PHE A 63 3.09 -8.85 -6.06
N ASN A 64 3.75 -9.80 -6.74
CA ASN A 64 4.51 -10.86 -6.06
C ASN A 64 5.77 -10.34 -5.35
N ALA A 65 6.33 -9.21 -5.80
CA ALA A 65 7.56 -8.66 -5.23
C ALA A 65 7.32 -8.02 -3.86
N ASN A 66 6.28 -7.19 -3.72
CA ASN A 66 5.98 -6.50 -2.46
C ASN A 66 4.53 -5.98 -2.43
N LEU A 67 3.58 -6.87 -2.11
CA LEU A 67 2.20 -6.51 -1.79
C LEU A 67 2.00 -6.50 -0.28
N ILE A 68 1.46 -5.39 0.22
CA ILE A 68 1.12 -5.19 1.63
C ILE A 68 -0.37 -4.90 1.73
N ILE A 69 -1.06 -5.59 2.62
CA ILE A 69 -2.46 -5.35 2.95
C ILE A 69 -2.50 -4.50 4.23
N VAL A 70 -3.28 -3.43 4.20
CA VAL A 70 -3.55 -2.58 5.36
C VAL A 70 -5.03 -2.65 5.68
N LEU A 71 -5.36 -3.25 6.82
CA LEU A 71 -6.71 -3.29 7.36
C LEU A 71 -6.96 -2.02 8.19
N SER A 72 -7.56 -1.04 7.54
CA SER A 72 -8.01 0.21 8.13
C SER A 72 -9.19 0.01 9.09
N GLY A 73 -9.30 0.90 10.07
CA GLY A 73 -10.31 0.80 11.13
C GLY A 73 -10.03 -0.30 12.17
N TYR A 74 -8.85 -0.93 12.12
CA TYR A 74 -8.45 -1.89 13.16
C TYR A 74 -8.10 -1.16 14.44
N LYS A 75 -8.90 -1.37 15.49
CA LYS A 75 -8.70 -0.85 16.83
C LYS A 75 -8.36 -2.02 17.77
N PRO A 76 -7.08 -2.28 18.09
CA PRO A 76 -6.68 -3.47 18.86
C PRO A 76 -7.34 -3.57 20.25
N ARG A 77 -7.75 -2.43 20.79
CA ARG A 77 -8.39 -2.30 22.11
C ARG A 77 -9.91 -2.46 22.08
N ASP A 78 -10.51 -2.63 20.90
CA ASP A 78 -11.95 -2.87 20.80
C ASP A 78 -12.36 -4.08 21.63
N MET A 79 -13.51 -3.96 22.29
CA MET A 79 -14.06 -5.00 23.16
C MET A 79 -14.21 -6.35 22.42
N LYS A 80 -14.54 -6.33 21.12
CA LYS A 80 -14.64 -7.55 20.30
C LYS A 80 -13.34 -8.36 20.25
N TYR A 81 -12.19 -7.71 20.21
CA TYR A 81 -10.89 -8.37 20.18
C TYR A 81 -10.39 -8.75 21.58
N ARG A 82 -10.83 -8.04 22.63
CA ARG A 82 -10.59 -8.45 24.01
C ARG A 82 -11.34 -9.74 24.36
N ILE A 83 -12.59 -9.86 23.93
CA ILE A 83 -13.42 -11.06 24.14
C ILE A 83 -12.92 -12.23 23.28
N LYS A 84 -12.42 -11.96 22.07
CA LYS A 84 -11.89 -12.97 21.15
C LYS A 84 -10.46 -12.61 20.72
N PRO A 85 -9.44 -12.88 21.55
CA PRO A 85 -8.05 -12.50 21.28
C PRO A 85 -7.47 -13.10 19.99
N GLN A 86 -8.01 -14.23 19.53
CA GLN A 86 -7.62 -14.91 18.30
C GLN A 86 -8.22 -14.28 17.03
N LEU A 87 -9.28 -13.46 17.16
CA LEU A 87 -10.03 -12.92 16.02
C LEU A 87 -9.17 -12.02 15.11
N PRO A 88 -8.30 -11.11 15.62
CA PRO A 88 -7.44 -10.30 14.76
C PRO A 88 -6.56 -11.15 13.85
N GLN A 89 -5.89 -12.17 14.40
CA GLN A 89 -5.01 -13.03 13.62
C GLN A 89 -5.78 -13.82 12.56
N GLN A 90 -6.97 -14.34 12.90
CA GLN A 90 -7.85 -15.00 11.93
C GLN A 90 -8.26 -14.08 10.78
N ILE A 91 -8.60 -12.83 11.07
CA ILE A 91 -8.92 -11.83 10.03
C ILE A 91 -7.70 -11.58 9.14
N PHE A 92 -6.50 -11.48 9.74
CA PHE A 92 -5.27 -11.20 8.99
C PHE A 92 -4.91 -12.38 8.08
N ASP A 93 -4.94 -13.60 8.61
CA ASP A 93 -4.66 -14.82 7.86
C ASP A 93 -5.67 -15.01 6.72
N GLN A 94 -6.96 -14.78 6.99
CA GLN A 94 -8.00 -14.87 5.96
C GLN A 94 -7.82 -13.81 4.88
N SER A 95 -7.50 -12.56 5.25
CA SER A 95 -7.26 -11.49 4.29
C SER A 95 -6.08 -11.81 3.37
N ALA A 96 -4.99 -12.34 3.94
CA ALA A 96 -3.83 -12.78 3.18
C ALA A 96 -4.19 -13.92 2.21
N ALA A 97 -4.90 -14.94 2.69
CA ALA A 97 -5.31 -16.09 1.89
C ALA A 97 -6.24 -15.69 0.73
N ASP A 98 -7.22 -14.82 0.99
CA ASP A 98 -8.17 -14.35 -0.02
C ASP A 98 -7.49 -13.56 -1.13
N VAL A 99 -6.60 -12.62 -0.76
CA VAL A 99 -5.86 -11.81 -1.73
C VAL A 99 -4.85 -12.65 -2.51
N LYS A 100 -4.15 -13.59 -1.84
CA LYS A 100 -3.26 -14.54 -2.51
C LYS A 100 -4.01 -15.36 -3.55
N LYS A 101 -5.18 -15.90 -3.19
CA LYS A 101 -6.01 -16.69 -4.10
C LYS A 101 -6.50 -15.85 -5.28
N LEU A 102 -6.99 -14.64 -5.01
CA LEU A 102 -7.48 -13.72 -6.04
C LEU A 102 -6.39 -13.39 -7.07
N LEU A 103 -5.18 -13.10 -6.61
CA LEU A 103 -4.09 -12.60 -7.45
C LEU A 103 -3.11 -13.70 -7.91
N GLY A 104 -3.32 -14.95 -7.50
CA GLY A 104 -2.40 -16.05 -7.83
C GLY A 104 -0.97 -15.80 -7.31
N LEU A 105 -0.84 -15.28 -6.08
CA LEU A 105 0.47 -14.97 -5.51
C LEU A 105 1.20 -16.24 -5.08
N SER A 106 2.52 -16.21 -5.26
CA SER A 106 3.42 -17.30 -4.83
C SER A 106 3.61 -17.37 -3.30
N LYS A 107 3.42 -16.24 -2.61
CA LYS A 107 3.60 -16.08 -1.17
C LYS A 107 2.42 -15.33 -0.57
N ASP A 108 2.21 -15.51 0.73
CA ASP A 108 1.19 -14.76 1.46
C ASP A 108 1.63 -13.29 1.57
N PRO A 109 0.77 -12.32 1.24
CA PRO A 109 1.08 -10.91 1.40
C PRO A 109 1.13 -10.54 2.89
N MET A 110 1.96 -9.55 3.24
CA MET A 110 2.01 -9.04 4.60
C MET A 110 0.72 -8.30 4.94
N VAL A 111 0.20 -8.48 6.15
CA VAL A 111 -1.03 -7.81 6.62
C VAL A 111 -0.73 -6.98 7.85
N HIS A 112 -1.21 -5.73 7.86
CA HIS A 112 -1.11 -4.82 8.98
C HIS A 112 -2.47 -4.25 9.34
N GLY A 113 -2.82 -4.27 10.62
CA GLY A 113 -3.92 -3.46 11.14
C GLY A 113 -3.49 -2.03 11.39
N LEU A 114 -4.35 -1.07 11.02
CA LEU A 114 -4.11 0.36 11.27
C LEU A 114 -5.36 1.01 11.87
N ASN A 115 -5.17 1.64 13.04
CA ASN A 115 -6.16 2.58 13.57
C ASN A 115 -6.03 3.89 12.79
N SER A 116 -6.98 4.13 11.88
CA SER A 116 -7.04 5.31 11.03
C SER A 116 -7.58 6.55 11.77
N MET A 117 -8.25 6.36 12.91
CA MET A 117 -8.83 7.43 13.73
C MET A 117 -8.49 7.15 15.21
N PRO A 118 -7.23 7.40 15.62
CA PRO A 118 -6.84 7.27 17.02
C PRO A 118 -7.60 8.28 17.88
N GLU A 119 -8.14 7.82 19.01
CA GLU A 119 -8.96 8.64 19.92
C GLU A 119 -8.20 9.04 21.19
N THR A 120 -7.11 8.33 21.49
CA THR A 120 -6.22 8.57 22.65
C THR A 120 -4.77 8.75 22.21
N GLU A 121 -3.92 9.32 23.07
CA GLU A 121 -2.48 9.41 22.82
C GLU A 121 -1.85 8.02 22.65
N GLU A 122 -2.27 7.05 23.46
CA GLU A 122 -1.80 5.67 23.34
C GLU A 122 -2.17 5.04 22.00
N ASP A 123 -3.39 5.29 21.49
CA ASP A 123 -3.81 4.85 20.15
C ASP A 123 -3.00 5.53 19.05
N LEU A 124 -2.66 6.81 19.22
CA LEU A 124 -1.84 7.57 18.28
C LEU A 124 -0.42 7.00 18.21
N ASP A 125 0.18 6.66 19.35
CA ASP A 125 1.50 6.04 19.44
C ASP A 125 1.51 4.63 18.82
N GLU A 126 0.48 3.83 19.08
CA GLU A 126 0.29 2.53 18.44
C GLU A 126 0.12 2.66 16.92
N SER A 127 -0.72 3.60 16.46
CA SER A 127 -0.94 3.89 15.04
C SER A 127 0.35 4.37 14.36
N SER A 128 1.11 5.24 15.00
CA SER A 128 2.40 5.74 14.50
C SER A 128 3.42 4.61 14.36
N ARG A 129 3.51 3.73 15.35
CA ARG A 129 4.35 2.52 15.28
C ARG A 129 3.91 1.59 14.15
N ALA A 130 2.60 1.41 13.94
CA ALA A 130 2.07 0.62 12.83
C ALA A 130 2.42 1.22 11.46
N ARG A 131 2.24 2.54 11.27
CA ARG A 131 2.62 3.26 10.05
C ARG A 131 4.11 3.10 9.75
N ASN A 132 4.98 3.23 10.75
CA ASN A 132 6.42 3.05 10.58
C ASN A 132 6.81 1.61 10.22
N ARG A 133 6.06 0.60 10.67
CA ARG A 133 6.25 -0.79 10.21
C ARG A 133 5.83 -0.94 8.74
N ILE A 134 4.66 -0.44 8.37
CA ILE A 134 4.16 -0.49 6.97
C ILE A 134 5.15 0.19 6.03
N LEU A 135 5.65 1.38 6.38
CA LEU A 135 6.62 2.12 5.57
C LEU A 135 7.93 1.35 5.40
N ARG A 136 8.43 0.71 6.46
CA ARG A 136 9.63 -0.13 6.38
C ARG A 136 9.43 -1.35 5.49
N SER A 137 8.27 -2.02 5.58
CA SER A 137 7.92 -3.13 4.69
C SER A 137 7.83 -2.67 3.23
N ALA A 138 7.20 -1.52 2.97
CA ALA A 138 7.08 -0.95 1.63
C ALA A 138 8.45 -0.54 1.07
N ALA A 139 9.36 -0.09 1.93
CA ALA A 139 10.72 0.30 1.57
C ALA A 139 11.66 -0.88 1.27
N ALA A 140 11.28 -2.12 1.60
CA ALA A 140 12.17 -3.29 1.50
C ALA A 140 12.75 -3.50 0.09
N ASN A 141 12.00 -3.11 -0.95
CA ASN A 141 12.40 -3.22 -2.35
C ASN A 141 12.72 -1.88 -3.01
N LEU A 142 12.88 -0.79 -2.24
CA LEU A 142 13.34 0.47 -2.80
C LEU A 142 14.76 0.28 -3.32
N ALA A 143 14.92 0.34 -4.64
CA ALA A 143 16.24 0.41 -5.23
C ALA A 143 16.95 1.65 -4.66
N PRO A 144 18.22 1.55 -4.23
CA PRO A 144 18.95 2.73 -3.78
C PRO A 144 18.93 3.78 -4.89
N PRO A 145 18.75 5.07 -4.55
CA PRO A 145 18.65 6.12 -5.56
C PRO A 145 19.90 6.09 -6.45
N ARG A 146 19.68 5.95 -7.77
CA ARG A 146 20.73 5.94 -8.81
C ARG A 146 21.59 7.24 -8.83
N LEU A 147 21.23 8.22 -8.01
CA LEU A 147 21.91 9.51 -7.87
C LEU A 147 23.14 9.48 -6.94
N ARG A 148 23.45 8.37 -6.24
CA ARG A 148 24.63 8.27 -5.35
C ARG A 148 25.99 8.50 -6.04
N GLY A 149 26.04 8.60 -7.37
CA GLY A 149 27.26 8.88 -8.13
C GLY A 149 27.21 10.15 -9.01
N PHE A 150 26.09 10.87 -9.04
CA PHE A 150 26.01 12.11 -9.81
C PHE A 150 26.71 13.23 -9.04
N LYS A 151 27.96 13.52 -9.40
CA LYS A 151 28.61 14.77 -9.01
C LYS A 151 27.84 15.92 -9.67
N VAL A 152 27.13 16.72 -8.87
CA VAL A 152 26.62 18.00 -9.35
C VAL A 152 27.82 18.81 -9.86
N PRO A 153 27.86 19.21 -11.13
CA PRO A 153 28.98 19.98 -11.63
C PRO A 153 29.05 21.31 -10.88
N ARG A 154 30.11 21.51 -10.08
CA ARG A 154 30.28 22.71 -9.24
C ARG A 154 30.27 24.02 -10.04
N HIS A 155 30.47 23.97 -11.36
CA HIS A 155 30.45 25.14 -12.24
C HIS A 155 29.05 25.72 -12.49
N MET A 156 27.96 25.05 -12.09
CA MET A 156 26.60 25.62 -12.17
C MET A 156 26.14 26.36 -10.90
N LEU A 157 26.94 26.37 -9.82
CA LEU A 157 26.62 27.08 -8.58
C LEU A 157 27.09 28.55 -8.56
N GLN A 158 27.67 29.06 -9.66
CA GLN A 158 28.14 30.44 -9.78
C GLN A 158 27.35 31.22 -10.85
N ARG A 159 26.03 31.36 -10.67
CA ARG A 159 25.27 32.43 -11.32
C ARG A 159 24.16 32.88 -10.38
N GLY A 160 24.46 33.89 -9.56
CA GLY A 160 23.47 34.52 -8.69
C GLY A 160 24.09 35.07 -7.43
N CYS A 161 25.00 36.05 -7.57
CA CYS A 161 25.33 37.07 -6.58
C CYS A 161 26.31 38.05 -7.25
N THR A 162 25.75 38.95 -8.07
CA THR A 162 26.31 40.29 -8.33
C THR A 162 25.13 41.23 -8.45
#